data_AF-A0A172YQZ1-F1
#
_entry.id   AF-A0A172YQZ1-F1
#
_cell.length_a   1.000
_cell.length_b   1.000
_cell.length_c   1.000
_cell.angle_alpha   90.00
_cell.angle_beta   90.00
_cell.angle_gamma   90.00
#
_symmetry.space_group_name_H-M   'P 1'
#
loop_
_entity.id
_entity.type
_entity.pdbx_description
1 polymer ?
#
loop_
_entity_poly.entity_id
_entity_poly.type
_entity_poly.pdbx_seq_one_letter_code
_entity_poly.pdbx_strand_id
1 'polypeptide(L)'
;MEKLLITAALFALGLWIWSEYFRAIPHLEQVGVLKNFNVEVVEPHSGTYQVVDKRYYSPGQRMLHPAAPMVSSFNDLAYLSNIDVLLAPKSLSLGSLKGFDFEQDQRCFEVIAQDLSPQQLKSLIPQLLNLSVIAATDEVAAQIRHLKSKQTIQLEGDWVKVNAAKTKQPYLVGFRHKNNSQCHLFLVRDIKPL
;
A
#
# COMPACT_ATOMS: atom_id res chain seq x y z
N MET A 1 -38.58 3.84 17.05
CA MET A 1 -37.36 4.52 16.55
C MET A 1 -36.11 3.68 16.75
N GLU A 2 -35.85 3.09 17.92
CA GLU A 2 -34.65 2.27 18.17
C GLU A 2 -34.44 1.11 17.17
N LYS A 3 -35.48 0.32 16.86
CA LYS A 3 -35.36 -0.80 15.91
C LYS A 3 -34.93 -0.36 14.50
N LEU A 4 -35.36 0.83 14.06
CA LEU A 4 -34.97 1.40 12.77
C LEU A 4 -33.52 1.89 12.80
N LEU A 5 -33.09 2.50 13.89
CA LEU A 5 -31.70 2.95 14.08
C LEU A 5 -30.73 1.75 14.14
N ILE A 6 -31.08 0.68 14.85
CA ILE A 6 -30.27 -0.55 14.91
C ILE A 6 -30.17 -1.18 13.51
N THR A 7 -31.28 -1.24 12.77
CA THR A 7 -31.28 -1.79 11.41
C THR A 7 -30.42 -0.95 10.47
N ALA A 8 -30.52 0.38 10.55
CA ALA A 8 -29.69 1.29 9.76
C ALA A 8 -28.19 1.15 10.11
N ALA A 9 -27.85 1.01 11.39
CA ALA A 9 -26.48 0.79 11.83
C ALA A 9 -25.91 -0.54 11.31
N LEU A 10 -26.68 -1.63 11.36
CA LEU A 10 -26.26 -2.94 10.83
C LEU A 10 -26.10 -2.89 9.30
N PHE A 11 -26.98 -2.20 8.58
CA PHE A 11 -26.88 -2.04 7.14
C PHE A 11 -25.65 -1.19 6.75
N ALA A 12 -25.41 -0.08 7.45
CA ALA A 12 -24.22 0.74 7.26
C ALA A 12 -22.93 -0.05 7.56
N LEU A 13 -22.93 -0.86 8.61
CA LEU A 13 -21.80 -1.74 8.94
C LEU A 13 -21.58 -2.80 7.86
N GLY A 14 -22.65 -3.40 7.33
CA GLY A 14 -22.59 -4.32 6.20
C GLY A 14 -22.01 -3.68 4.93
N LEU A 15 -22.47 -2.47 4.59
CA LEU A 15 -21.92 -1.70 3.47
C LEU A 15 -20.45 -1.33 3.69
N TRP A 16 -20.06 -0.95 4.91
CA TRP A 16 -18.69 -0.62 5.23
C TRP A 16 -17.76 -1.84 5.08
N ILE A 17 -18.14 -2.98 5.66
CA ILE A 17 -17.40 -4.25 5.52
C ILE A 17 -17.30 -4.63 4.04
N TRP A 18 -18.39 -4.52 3.28
CA TRP A 18 -18.39 -4.80 1.85
C TRP A 18 -17.41 -3.88 1.09
N SER A 19 -17.44 -2.59 1.36
CA SER A 19 -16.59 -1.61 0.68
C SER A 19 -15.10 -1.81 0.93
N GLU A 20 -14.72 -2.20 2.16
CA GLU A 20 -13.33 -2.52 2.51
C GLU A 20 -12.91 -3.87 1.95
N TYR A 21 -13.77 -4.89 2.02
CA TYR A 21 -13.45 -6.25 1.58
C TYR A 21 -13.37 -6.37 0.05
N PHE A 22 -14.17 -5.61 -0.69
CA PHE A 22 -14.19 -5.65 -2.16
C PHE A 22 -13.41 -4.50 -2.81
N ARG A 23 -12.56 -3.80 -2.06
CA ARG A 23 -11.73 -2.76 -2.64
C ARG A 23 -10.76 -3.38 -3.66
N ALA A 24 -10.97 -3.02 -4.92
CA ALA A 24 -10.15 -3.51 -6.03
C ALA A 24 -8.72 -2.98 -5.89
N ILE A 25 -7.74 -3.83 -6.15
CA ILE A 25 -6.32 -3.44 -6.24
C ILE A 25 -5.97 -3.50 -7.73
N PRO A 26 -5.48 -2.41 -8.34
CA PRO A 26 -5.04 -2.42 -9.73
C PRO A 26 -3.85 -3.34 -9.93
N HIS A 27 -3.71 -3.87 -11.13
CA HIS A 27 -2.63 -4.79 -11.49
C HIS A 27 -2.13 -4.52 -12.91
N LEU A 28 -0.90 -4.96 -13.21
CA LEU A 28 -0.24 -4.63 -14.48
C LEU A 28 -0.89 -5.24 -15.71
N GLU A 29 -1.58 -6.37 -15.61
CA GLU A 29 -2.27 -6.97 -16.78
C GLU A 29 -3.49 -6.17 -17.22
N GLN A 30 -3.95 -5.19 -16.42
CA GLN A 30 -5.07 -4.34 -16.80
C GLN A 30 -4.67 -3.42 -17.97
N VAL A 31 -5.44 -3.49 -19.06
CA VAL A 31 -5.22 -2.69 -20.28
C VAL A 31 -5.17 -1.18 -19.99
N GLY A 32 -5.97 -0.70 -19.02
CA GLY A 32 -5.97 0.70 -18.61
C GLY A 32 -4.67 1.16 -17.93
N VAL A 33 -4.01 0.25 -17.21
CA VAL A 33 -2.76 0.54 -16.50
C VAL A 33 -1.61 0.64 -17.49
N LEU A 34 -1.46 -0.34 -18.38
CA LEU A 34 -0.39 -0.38 -19.38
C LEU A 34 -0.39 0.81 -20.35
N LYS A 35 -1.56 1.44 -20.57
CA LYS A 35 -1.67 2.62 -21.44
C LYS A 35 -1.15 3.91 -20.80
N ASN A 36 -1.15 3.99 -19.47
CA ASN A 36 -0.90 5.24 -18.74
C ASN A 36 0.41 5.22 -17.95
N PHE A 37 0.92 4.04 -17.60
CA PHE A 37 2.13 3.88 -16.80
C PHE A 37 3.20 3.08 -17.53
N ASN A 38 4.45 3.50 -17.39
CA ASN A 38 5.63 2.72 -17.74
C ASN A 38 6.28 2.25 -16.45
N VAL A 39 6.37 0.94 -16.24
CA VAL A 39 7.01 0.34 -15.06
C VAL A 39 8.34 -0.28 -15.48
N GLU A 40 9.41 0.28 -14.96
CA GLU A 40 10.78 -0.14 -15.26
C GLU A 40 11.34 -0.90 -14.06
N VAL A 41 11.72 -2.16 -14.28
CA VAL A 41 12.39 -2.99 -13.28
C VAL A 41 13.80 -2.46 -13.05
N VAL A 42 14.11 -2.14 -11.80
CA VAL A 42 15.44 -1.70 -11.36
C VAL A 42 16.25 -2.90 -10.89
N GLU A 43 15.70 -3.68 -9.96
CA GLU A 43 16.41 -4.78 -9.32
C GLU A 43 15.41 -5.82 -8.78
N PRO A 44 15.62 -7.13 -9.02
CA PRO A 44 14.81 -8.18 -8.43
C PRO A 44 15.07 -8.31 -6.93
N HIS A 45 14.04 -8.64 -6.16
CA HIS A 45 14.12 -8.74 -4.72
C HIS A 45 13.21 -9.83 -4.17
N SER A 46 13.73 -10.61 -3.24
CA SER A 46 12.96 -11.62 -2.52
C SER A 46 13.39 -11.67 -1.06
N GLY A 47 12.43 -11.94 -0.18
CA GLY A 47 12.73 -12.08 1.23
C GLY A 47 11.53 -12.52 2.08
N THR A 48 11.83 -12.93 3.30
CA THR A 48 10.82 -13.25 4.30
C THR A 48 10.59 -12.07 5.22
N TYR A 49 9.33 -11.66 5.35
CA TYR A 49 8.92 -10.48 6.11
C TYR A 49 7.76 -10.78 7.05
N GLN A 50 7.59 -9.92 8.03
CA GLN A 50 6.39 -9.82 8.84
C GLN A 50 5.62 -8.57 8.42
N VAL A 51 4.33 -8.72 8.14
CA VAL A 51 3.45 -7.59 7.82
C VAL A 51 3.20 -6.79 9.09
N VAL A 52 3.63 -5.53 9.13
CA VAL A 52 3.38 -4.63 10.26
C VAL A 52 1.99 -4.02 10.11
N ASP A 53 1.76 -3.34 8.99
CA ASP A 53 0.50 -2.69 8.66
C ASP A 53 0.28 -2.68 7.13
N LYS A 54 -0.97 -2.52 6.69
CA LYS A 54 -1.32 -2.23 5.30
C LYS A 54 -2.41 -1.16 5.27
N ARG A 55 -2.31 -0.22 4.34
CA ARG A 55 -3.29 0.85 4.21
C ARG A 55 -3.58 1.14 2.76
N TYR A 56 -4.86 1.22 2.44
CA TYR A 56 -5.28 1.69 1.12
C TYR A 56 -5.08 3.18 1.01
N TYR A 57 -4.36 3.57 -0.03
CA TYR A 57 -4.27 4.96 -0.42
C TYR A 57 -5.55 5.39 -1.14
N SER A 58 -6.19 6.42 -0.62
CA SER A 58 -7.25 7.15 -1.31
C SER A 58 -6.66 8.49 -1.77
N PRO A 59 -6.81 8.88 -3.05
CA PRO A 59 -6.52 10.26 -3.45
C PRO A 59 -7.31 11.20 -2.54
N GLY A 60 -6.65 12.21 -1.95
CA GLY A 60 -7.30 13.10 -0.99
C GLY A 60 -8.52 13.80 -1.60
N GLN A 61 -9.72 13.36 -1.22
CA GLN A 61 -11.09 13.92 -1.33
C GLN A 61 -11.48 14.88 -2.49
N ARG A 62 -10.69 15.02 -3.57
CA ARG A 62 -11.00 15.90 -4.71
C ARG A 62 -11.17 15.18 -6.04
N MET A 63 -11.43 13.88 -6.02
CA MET A 63 -11.90 13.16 -7.20
C MET A 63 -13.19 12.42 -6.89
N LEU A 64 -14.33 13.08 -7.15
CA LEU A 64 -15.69 12.56 -7.02
C LEU A 64 -16.07 11.51 -8.08
N HIS A 65 -15.10 10.99 -8.83
CA HIS A 65 -15.36 10.07 -9.93
C HIS A 65 -14.50 8.82 -9.77
N PRO A 66 -15.07 7.65 -9.43
CA PRO A 66 -14.48 6.40 -9.90
C PRO A 66 -14.34 6.55 -11.41
N ALA A 67 -13.11 6.37 -11.91
CA ALA A 67 -12.75 6.63 -13.29
C ALA A 67 -13.79 6.06 -14.26
N ALA A 68 -14.54 6.94 -14.93
CA ALA A 68 -15.25 6.57 -16.13
C ALA A 68 -14.19 6.17 -17.17
N PRO A 69 -14.39 5.10 -17.96
CA PRO A 69 -13.40 4.56 -18.89
C PRO A 69 -13.13 5.46 -20.12
N MET A 70 -13.70 6.67 -20.14
CA MET A 70 -13.44 7.69 -21.14
C MET A 70 -12.91 8.95 -20.45
N VAL A 71 -11.89 9.57 -21.05
CA VAL A 71 -11.26 10.86 -20.70
C VAL A 71 -10.04 10.82 -19.74
N SER A 72 -8.88 10.55 -20.34
CA SER A 72 -7.56 11.23 -20.20
C SER A 72 -6.98 11.71 -18.85
N SER A 73 -7.45 11.32 -17.66
CA SER A 73 -6.78 11.72 -16.39
C SER A 73 -6.40 10.58 -15.45
N PHE A 74 -5.95 9.44 -15.99
CA PHE A 74 -5.25 8.39 -15.24
C PHE A 74 -3.80 8.77 -14.93
N ASN A 75 -3.57 10.00 -14.46
CA ASN A 75 -2.23 10.48 -14.09
C ASN A 75 -1.95 10.35 -12.59
N ASP A 76 -2.84 9.72 -11.82
CA ASP A 76 -2.61 9.42 -10.41
C ASP A 76 -2.01 8.02 -10.26
N LEU A 77 -0.95 7.89 -9.47
CA LEU A 77 -0.32 6.62 -9.13
C LEU A 77 -1.31 5.65 -8.45
N ALA A 78 -2.37 6.16 -7.81
CA ALA A 78 -3.45 5.36 -7.25
C ALA A 78 -4.09 4.38 -8.27
N TYR A 79 -4.03 4.67 -9.56
CA TYR A 79 -4.54 3.77 -10.60
C TYR A 79 -3.60 2.61 -10.94
N LEU A 80 -2.37 2.64 -10.43
CA LEU A 80 -1.36 1.57 -10.58
C LEU A 80 -1.05 0.89 -9.24
N SER A 81 -1.05 1.65 -8.15
CA SER A 81 -0.77 1.22 -6.79
C SER A 81 -1.68 2.02 -5.87
N ASN A 82 -2.67 1.39 -5.25
CA ASN A 82 -3.60 2.02 -4.30
C ASN A 82 -3.48 1.48 -2.89
N ILE A 83 -2.43 0.72 -2.60
CA ILE A 83 -2.20 0.10 -1.31
C ILE A 83 -0.72 0.20 -0.98
N ASP A 84 -0.46 0.59 0.27
CA ASP A 84 0.87 0.62 0.82
C ASP A 84 0.96 -0.42 1.94
N VAL A 85 2.10 -1.09 2.03
CA VAL A 85 2.38 -2.16 2.97
C VAL A 85 3.66 -1.81 3.73
N LEU A 86 3.59 -1.90 5.06
CA LEU A 86 4.73 -1.76 5.93
C LEU A 86 5.20 -3.15 6.36
N LEU A 87 6.46 -3.45 6.07
CA LEU A 87 7.07 -4.75 6.36
C LEU A 87 8.22 -4.61 7.35
N ALA A 88 8.37 -5.61 8.21
CA ALA A 88 9.52 -5.80 9.08
C ALA A 88 10.29 -7.06 8.65
N PRO A 89 11.64 -7.06 8.66
CA PRO A 89 12.40 -8.28 8.41
C PRO A 89 12.10 -9.30 9.51
N LYS A 90 12.18 -10.60 9.19
CA LYS A 90 11.90 -11.67 10.16
C LYS A 90 12.77 -11.58 11.43
N SER A 91 13.98 -11.05 11.32
CA SER A 91 14.90 -10.82 12.44
C SER A 91 14.41 -9.77 13.43
N LEU A 92 13.52 -8.85 13.02
CA LEU A 92 12.92 -7.85 13.87
C LEU A 92 11.69 -8.44 14.56
N SER A 93 11.74 -8.55 15.89
CA SER A 93 10.61 -8.99 16.69
C SER A 93 9.51 -7.93 16.67
N LEU A 94 8.28 -8.25 16.25
CA LEU A 94 7.14 -7.32 16.34
C LEU A 94 6.82 -6.91 17.79
N GLY A 95 7.33 -7.64 18.80
CA GLY A 95 7.27 -7.21 20.19
C GLY A 95 8.02 -5.90 20.44
N SER A 96 9.08 -5.61 19.68
CA SER A 96 9.77 -4.32 19.73
C SER A 96 8.96 -3.18 19.11
N LEU A 97 7.91 -3.50 18.34
CA LEU A 97 6.95 -2.55 17.77
C LEU A 97 5.75 -2.31 18.68
N LYS A 98 5.72 -2.87 19.90
CA LYS A 98 4.62 -2.65 20.84
C LYS A 98 4.61 -1.19 21.31
N GLY A 99 3.47 -0.51 21.13
CA GLY A 99 3.32 0.92 21.46
C GLY A 99 3.68 1.87 20.30
N PHE A 100 4.05 1.33 19.15
CA PHE A 100 4.14 2.09 17.90
C PHE A 100 2.76 2.11 17.25
N ASP A 101 2.26 3.30 16.95
CA ASP A 101 1.20 3.47 15.97
C ASP A 101 1.83 3.97 14.67
N PHE A 102 1.14 3.74 13.58
CA PHE A 102 1.58 4.16 12.27
C PHE A 102 0.49 4.99 11.63
N GLU A 103 0.87 6.03 10.89
CA GLU A 103 -0.04 6.73 9.99
C GLU A 103 0.49 6.69 8.57
N GLN A 104 -0.39 6.77 7.60
CA GLN A 104 0.00 6.87 6.19
C GLN A 104 -0.14 8.33 5.77
N ASP A 105 0.98 8.97 5.44
CA ASP A 105 1.01 10.30 4.82
C ASP A 105 1.77 10.23 3.49
N GLN A 106 1.21 10.85 2.45
CA GLN A 106 1.82 10.91 1.11
C GLN A 106 2.35 9.57 0.59
N ARG A 107 1.62 8.47 0.88
CA ARG A 107 1.98 7.09 0.51
C ARG A 107 3.20 6.51 1.21
N CYS A 108 3.52 7.01 2.40
CA CYS A 108 4.57 6.49 3.25
C CYS A 108 4.07 6.36 4.69
N PHE A 109 4.53 5.34 5.42
CA PHE A 109 4.19 5.24 6.83
C PHE A 109 5.08 6.13 7.68
N GLU A 110 4.43 6.88 8.55
CA GLU A 110 5.03 7.63 9.64
C GLU A 110 4.81 6.89 10.96
N VAL A 111 5.87 6.82 11.76
CA VAL A 111 5.77 6.31 13.13
C VAL A 111 5.20 7.38 14.04
N ILE A 112 4.10 7.07 14.70
CA ILE A 112 3.56 7.84 15.82
C ILE A 112 3.94 7.11 17.10
N ALA A 113 4.84 7.72 17.87
CA ALA A 113 5.32 7.19 19.14
C ALA A 113 4.73 8.03 20.27
N GLN A 114 4.03 7.40 21.21
CA GLN A 114 3.59 8.07 22.43
C GLN A 114 4.69 8.07 23.51
N ASP A 115 5.54 7.04 23.61
CA ASP A 115 6.47 6.86 24.75
C ASP A 115 7.87 6.29 24.39
N LEU A 116 8.46 6.66 23.24
CA LEU A 116 9.74 6.09 22.81
C LEU A 116 10.87 7.11 22.77
N SER A 117 12.07 6.64 23.12
CA SER A 117 13.27 7.46 23.02
C SER A 117 13.64 7.69 21.55
N PRO A 118 14.16 8.87 21.17
CA PRO A 118 14.65 9.15 19.83
C PRO A 118 15.68 8.12 19.30
N GLN A 119 16.43 7.49 20.20
CA GLN A 119 17.41 6.44 19.90
C GLN A 119 16.74 5.17 19.38
N GLN A 120 15.61 4.75 19.97
CA GLN A 120 14.85 3.60 19.50
C GLN A 120 14.24 3.85 18.11
N LEU A 121 13.75 5.06 17.87
CA LEU A 121 13.24 5.44 16.54
C LEU A 121 14.34 5.40 15.48
N LYS A 122 15.54 5.93 15.81
CA LYS A 122 16.69 5.93 14.90
C LYS A 122 17.20 4.53 14.55
N SER A 123 17.09 3.56 15.45
CA SER A 123 17.53 2.19 15.18
C SER A 123 16.46 1.36 14.46
N LEU A 124 15.17 1.62 14.72
CA LEU A 124 14.08 0.83 14.20
C LEU A 124 13.64 1.23 12.80
N ILE A 125 13.39 2.53 12.58
CA ILE A 125 12.82 3.04 11.34
C ILE A 125 13.58 2.56 10.09
N PRO A 126 14.93 2.57 10.04
CA PRO A 126 15.68 2.09 8.88
C PRO A 126 15.54 0.59 8.59
N GLN A 127 15.05 -0.21 9.54
CA GLN A 127 14.82 -1.64 9.35
C GLN A 127 13.43 -1.92 8.77
N LEU A 128 12.51 -0.96 8.84
CA LEU A 128 11.17 -1.10 8.29
C LEU A 128 11.19 -0.79 6.79
N LEU A 129 10.37 -1.51 6.06
CA LEU A 129 10.27 -1.39 4.61
C LEU A 129 8.88 -0.86 4.24
N ASN A 130 8.86 0.39 3.75
CA ASN A 130 7.66 1.07 3.29
C ASN A 130 7.47 0.85 1.79
N LEU A 131 6.45 0.07 1.43
CA LEU A 131 6.18 -0.30 0.04
C LEU A 131 4.85 0.24 -0.44
N SER A 132 4.87 1.09 -1.47
CA SER A 132 3.72 1.25 -2.37
C SER A 132 3.74 0.10 -3.36
N VAL A 133 2.83 -0.85 -3.20
CA VAL A 133 2.87 -2.11 -3.95
C VAL A 133 2.07 -2.02 -5.24
N ILE A 134 2.59 -2.67 -6.27
CA ILE A 134 1.97 -2.86 -7.59
C ILE A 134 1.80 -4.37 -7.76
N ALA A 135 0.59 -4.82 -8.04
CA ALA A 135 0.36 -6.24 -8.33
C ALA A 135 0.72 -6.56 -9.78
N ALA A 136 1.49 -7.64 -10.01
CA ALA A 136 1.75 -8.12 -11.36
C ALA A 136 0.47 -8.62 -12.04
N THR A 137 -0.35 -9.39 -11.33
CA THR A 137 -1.55 -10.07 -11.84
C THR A 137 -2.75 -9.85 -10.91
N ASP A 138 -3.95 -10.24 -11.37
CA ASP A 138 -5.16 -10.21 -10.53
C ASP A 138 -5.05 -11.15 -9.31
N GLU A 139 -4.41 -12.31 -9.48
CA GLU A 139 -4.16 -13.26 -8.40
C GLU A 139 -3.29 -12.63 -7.30
N VAL A 140 -2.18 -11.99 -7.69
CA VAL A 140 -1.31 -11.27 -6.75
C VAL A 140 -2.06 -10.13 -6.07
N ALA A 141 -2.89 -9.40 -6.81
CA ALA A 141 -3.74 -8.34 -6.24
C ALA A 141 -4.68 -8.88 -5.17
N ALA A 142 -5.28 -10.07 -5.39
CA ALA A 142 -6.09 -10.74 -4.38
C ALA A 142 -5.27 -11.17 -3.15
N GLN A 143 -4.06 -11.72 -3.35
CA GLN A 143 -3.19 -12.09 -2.23
C GLN A 143 -2.80 -10.89 -1.38
N ILE A 144 -2.41 -9.76 -2.00
CA ILE A 144 -2.10 -8.49 -1.31
C ILE A 144 -3.31 -8.00 -0.51
N ARG A 145 -4.52 -8.06 -1.10
CA ARG A 145 -5.77 -7.69 -0.42
C ARG A 145 -5.97 -8.47 0.88
N HIS A 146 -5.55 -9.73 0.93
CA HIS A 146 -5.79 -10.61 2.06
C HIS A 146 -4.68 -10.61 3.13
N LEU A 147 -3.62 -9.81 2.95
CA LEU A 147 -2.57 -9.67 3.96
C LEU A 147 -3.12 -9.21 5.30
N LYS A 148 -2.63 -9.78 6.39
CA LYS A 148 -3.01 -9.42 7.76
C LYS A 148 -1.80 -8.92 8.52
N SER A 149 -2.02 -7.98 9.44
CA SER A 149 -0.98 -7.58 10.38
C SER A 149 -0.46 -8.80 11.16
N LYS A 150 0.84 -8.83 11.43
CA LYS A 150 1.61 -9.90 12.09
C LYS A 150 1.75 -11.19 11.29
N GLN A 151 1.21 -11.25 10.07
CA GLN A 151 1.39 -12.39 9.19
C GLN A 151 2.86 -12.45 8.72
N THR A 152 3.45 -13.63 8.77
CA THR A 152 4.74 -13.87 8.11
C THR A 152 4.48 -14.24 6.65
N ILE A 153 5.24 -13.64 5.75
CA ILE A 153 5.11 -13.81 4.31
C ILE A 153 6.47 -14.07 3.67
N GLN A 154 6.47 -14.86 2.60
CA GLN A 154 7.51 -14.82 1.59
C GLN A 154 7.08 -13.83 0.50
N LEU A 155 7.89 -12.80 0.26
CA LEU A 155 7.66 -11.80 -0.78
C LEU A 155 8.65 -12.02 -1.92
N GLU A 156 8.16 -11.99 -3.16
CA GLU A 156 8.96 -12.00 -4.37
C GLU A 156 8.48 -10.89 -5.32
N GLY A 157 9.43 -10.15 -5.88
CA GLY A 157 9.10 -9.06 -6.78
C GLY A 157 10.32 -8.27 -7.22
N ASP A 158 10.08 -7.03 -7.63
CA ASP A 158 11.10 -6.14 -8.16
C ASP A 158 10.97 -4.74 -7.54
N TRP A 159 12.11 -4.12 -7.24
CA TRP A 159 12.20 -2.68 -7.11
C TRP A 159 11.94 -2.05 -8.47
N VAL A 160 11.06 -1.05 -8.53
CA VAL A 160 10.66 -0.44 -9.80
C VAL A 160 10.69 1.07 -9.77
N LYS A 161 10.89 1.65 -10.95
CA LYS A 161 10.58 3.06 -11.23
C LYS A 161 9.31 3.10 -12.07
N VAL A 162 8.46 4.08 -11.77
CA VAL A 162 7.23 4.29 -12.53
C VAL A 162 7.26 5.67 -13.14
N ASN A 163 7.06 5.72 -14.45
CA ASN A 163 6.96 6.95 -15.21
C ASN A 163 5.58 7.03 -15.88
N ALA A 164 5.04 8.23 -16.04
CA ALA A 164 3.86 8.44 -16.87
C ALA A 164 4.20 8.07 -18.33
N ALA A 165 3.37 7.22 -18.96
CA ALA A 165 3.68 6.65 -20.27
C ALA A 165 3.88 7.74 -21.35
N LYS A 166 3.05 8.79 -21.31
CA LYS A 166 3.05 9.91 -22.27
C LYS A 166 4.11 10.97 -21.98
N THR A 167 4.17 11.47 -20.74
CA THR A 167 5.00 12.62 -20.38
C THR A 167 6.39 12.24 -19.88
N LYS A 168 6.61 10.94 -19.61
CA LYS A 168 7.83 10.39 -18.99
C LYS A 168 8.14 10.99 -17.61
N GLN A 169 7.19 11.70 -17.01
CA GLN A 169 7.35 12.26 -15.67
C GLN A 169 7.41 11.12 -14.65
N PRO A 170 8.38 11.15 -13.72
CA PRO A 170 8.50 10.12 -12.70
C PRO A 170 7.43 10.28 -11.63
N TYR A 171 6.91 9.15 -11.17
CA TYR A 171 6.10 9.07 -9.98
C TYR A 171 7.00 8.90 -8.76
N LEU A 172 6.80 9.75 -7.76
CA LEU A 172 7.56 9.75 -6.52
C LEU A 172 6.63 9.40 -5.36
N VAL A 173 7.00 8.35 -4.61
CA VAL A 173 6.32 7.96 -3.36
C VAL A 173 6.94 8.74 -2.21
N GLY A 174 6.12 9.18 -1.25
CA GLY A 174 6.59 10.00 -0.14
C GLY A 174 7.12 11.37 -0.57
N PHE A 175 6.65 11.93 -1.70
CA PHE A 175 7.13 13.22 -2.17
C PHE A 175 6.81 14.35 -1.18
N ARG A 176 7.87 14.96 -0.61
CA ARG A 176 7.86 15.94 0.50
C ARG A 176 7.68 15.34 1.90
N HIS A 177 7.63 14.01 2.02
CA HIS A 177 7.65 13.33 3.30
C HIS A 177 9.06 13.33 3.90
N LYS A 178 9.16 13.47 5.22
CA LYS A 178 10.46 13.54 5.93
C LYS A 178 11.32 12.28 5.77
N ASN A 179 10.69 11.13 5.56
CA ASN A 179 11.34 9.82 5.37
C ASN A 179 11.22 9.31 3.93
N ASN A 180 11.11 10.21 2.95
CA ASN A 180 10.89 9.85 1.54
C ASN A 180 11.86 8.80 0.98
N SER A 181 13.10 8.78 1.46
CA SER A 181 14.15 7.85 1.04
C SER A 181 13.88 6.39 1.41
N GLN A 182 12.90 6.14 2.30
CA GLN A 182 12.52 4.80 2.76
C GLN A 182 11.23 4.30 2.12
N CYS A 183 10.56 5.14 1.31
CA CYS A 183 9.29 4.82 0.68
C CYS A 183 9.55 4.42 -0.77
N HIS A 184 9.18 3.19 -1.13
CA HIS A 184 9.57 2.61 -2.41
C HIS A 184 8.38 2.07 -3.19
N LEU A 185 8.50 2.08 -4.52
CA LEU A 185 7.60 1.34 -5.39
C LEU A 185 8.11 -0.08 -5.57
N PHE A 186 7.22 -1.04 -5.42
CA PHE A 186 7.55 -2.45 -5.50
C PHE A 186 6.53 -3.21 -6.34
N LEU A 187 7.01 -3.89 -7.38
CA LEU A 187 6.20 -4.80 -8.18
C LEU A 187 6.20 -6.18 -7.51
N VAL A 188 5.06 -6.59 -6.99
CA VAL A 188 4.88 -7.91 -6.38
C VAL A 188 4.59 -8.92 -7.49
N ARG A 189 5.37 -9.98 -7.55
CA ARG A 189 5.16 -11.12 -8.46
C ARG A 189 4.55 -12.32 -7.76
N ASP A 190 4.90 -12.52 -6.50
CA ASP A 190 4.34 -13.59 -5.67
C ASP A 190 4.38 -13.18 -4.20
N ILE A 191 3.38 -13.59 -3.44
CA ILE A 191 3.33 -13.39 -2.00
C ILE A 191 2.61 -14.55 -1.31
N LYS A 192 3.35 -15.27 -0.47
CA LYS A 192 2.87 -16.50 0.16
C LYS A 192 2.87 -16.37 1.69
N PRO A 193 1.77 -16.71 2.39
CA PRO A 193 1.82 -16.91 3.84
C PRO A 193 2.80 -18.03 4.18
N LEU A 194 3.52 -17.85 5.30
CA LEU A 194 4.33 -18.89 5.94
C LEU A 194 3.69 -19.35 7.25
#